data_AF-A0A5F9CXL3-F1
#
_entry.id   AF-A0A5F9CXL3-F1
#
_cell.length_a   1.000
_cell.length_b   1.000
_cell.length_c   1.000
_cell.angle_alpha   90.00
_cell.angle_beta   90.00
_cell.angle_gamma   90.00
#
_symmetry.space_group_name_H-M   'P 1'
#
loop_
_entity.id
_entity.type
_entity.pdbx_description
1 polymer ?
#
loop_
_entity_poly.entity_id
_entity_poly.type
_entity_poly.pdbx_seq_one_letter_code
_entity_poly.pdbx_strand_id
1 'polypeptide(L)'
;MGDMQGLMERLEHAVSRLEQLSAESHRPPGDCGEVNGVNGGVAPSVEAFDKLMNGMVAEFLKNSRILAGDVETHEYQEDRNDLMIPETELKQVAYIFKCNKSTLQMKGKINSITIDNCNKFGLVFDNVVGIVEVINSKDIRIQVMGRVPTISINKTEGCHIYLSDDALDCEVVSATSSEMNILVPQDGDYREFPVPEQFKTFWDGSKLVTEPAEIMA
;
A
#
# COMPACT_ATOMS: atom_id res chain seq x y z
N MET A 1 -20.23 22.80 16.17
CA MET A 1 -19.22 23.69 15.54
C MET A 1 -18.22 24.30 16.53
N GLY A 2 -18.31 24.08 17.85
CA GLY A 2 -17.42 24.71 18.84
C GLY A 2 -16.08 23.99 19.15
N ASP A 3 -15.84 22.79 18.63
CA ASP A 3 -14.67 21.96 19.02
C ASP A 3 -13.44 22.14 18.12
N MET A 4 -13.60 22.64 16.88
CA MET A 4 -12.45 22.91 15.99
C MET A 4 -11.69 24.16 16.39
N GLN A 5 -12.38 25.18 16.91
CA GLN A 5 -11.76 26.45 17.30
C GLN A 5 -10.76 26.25 18.46
N GLY A 6 -11.12 25.42 19.45
CA GLY A 6 -10.25 25.14 20.60
C GLY A 6 -9.04 24.26 20.25
N LEU A 7 -9.13 23.41 19.23
CA LEU A 7 -7.99 22.66 18.72
C LEU A 7 -7.02 23.56 17.95
N MET A 8 -7.53 24.51 17.18
CA MET A 8 -6.72 25.49 16.45
C MET A 8 -5.93 26.39 17.40
N GLU A 9 -6.57 26.94 18.44
CA GLU A 9 -5.89 27.78 19.45
C GLU A 9 -4.79 27.01 20.19
N ARG A 10 -5.03 25.74 20.52
CA ARG A 10 -4.02 24.90 21.19
C ARG A 10 -2.83 24.61 20.28
N LEU A 11 -3.07 24.46 18.97
CA LEU A 11 -2.02 24.24 17.99
C LEU A 11 -1.19 25.51 17.78
N GLU A 12 -1.83 26.67 17.62
CA GLU A 12 -1.14 27.96 17.51
C GLU A 12 -0.28 28.27 18.73
N HIS A 13 -0.79 27.97 19.93
CA HIS A 13 -0.05 28.16 21.17
C HIS A 13 1.16 27.20 21.31
N ALA A 14 1.05 25.99 20.77
CA ALA A 14 2.18 25.05 20.74
C ALA A 14 3.26 25.50 19.73
N VAL A 15 2.84 25.99 18.55
CA VAL A 15 3.75 26.51 17.51
C VAL A 15 4.51 27.74 18.00
N SER A 16 3.83 28.72 18.60
CA SER A 16 4.49 29.90 19.17
C SER A 16 5.54 29.56 20.23
N ARG A 17 5.31 28.54 21.07
CA ARG A 17 6.31 28.09 22.05
C ARG A 17 7.51 27.42 21.39
N LEU A 18 7.29 26.64 20.33
CA LEU A 18 8.37 26.00 19.59
C LEU A 18 9.25 27.05 18.87
N GLU A 19 8.62 28.10 18.32
CA GLU A 19 9.33 29.21 17.69
C GLU A 19 10.14 30.04 18.69
N GLN A 20 9.62 30.27 19.90
CA GLN A 20 10.38 30.92 20.97
C GLN A 20 11.61 30.10 21.41
N LEU A 21 11.45 28.78 21.55
CA LEU A 21 12.56 27.88 21.88
C LEU A 21 13.60 27.82 20.74
N SER A 22 13.15 27.88 19.49
CA SER A 22 14.03 27.97 18.32
C SER A 22 14.81 29.30 18.30
N ALA A 23 14.17 30.41 18.68
CA ALA A 23 14.81 31.73 18.72
C ALA A 23 15.88 31.83 19.83
N GLU A 24 15.70 31.12 20.95
CA GLU A 24 16.71 31.03 22.02
C GLU A 24 17.97 30.26 21.60
N SER A 25 17.87 29.35 20.63
CA SER A 25 19.01 28.61 20.07
C SER A 25 19.90 29.45 19.14
N HIS A 26 19.53 30.70 18.82
CA HIS A 26 20.28 31.59 17.91
C HIS A 26 20.84 32.84 18.61
N ARG A 27 20.96 32.85 19.94
CA ARG A 27 21.71 33.92 20.62
C ARG A 27 23.20 33.83 20.28
N PRO A 28 23.87 34.92 19.87
CA PRO A 28 25.32 34.94 19.82
C PRO A 28 25.86 34.76 21.24
N PRO A 29 27.00 34.06 21.44
CA PRO A 29 27.57 33.88 22.76
C PRO A 29 27.92 35.25 23.36
N GLY A 30 27.38 35.53 24.53
CA GLY A 30 27.85 36.64 25.36
C GLY A 30 29.24 36.33 25.89
N ASP A 31 30.14 37.30 25.67
CA ASP A 31 31.49 37.47 26.21
C ASP A 31 31.86 36.55 27.39
N CYS A 32 32.64 35.51 27.06
CA CYS A 32 33.42 34.71 28.00
C CYS A 32 34.85 34.73 27.48
N GLY A 33 35.77 35.29 28.26
CA GLY A 33 37.09 35.72 27.83
C GLY A 33 37.96 34.68 27.10
N GLU A 34 38.92 35.22 26.35
CA GLU A 34 39.97 34.51 25.63
C GLU A 34 40.59 33.37 26.47
N VAL A 35 40.32 32.14 26.04
CA VAL A 35 41.19 30.99 26.33
C VAL A 35 41.77 30.50 25.02
N ASN A 36 43.10 30.58 24.96
CA ASN A 36 43.93 30.26 23.82
C ASN A 36 43.73 28.83 23.32
N GLY A 37 43.42 28.70 22.02
CA GLY A 37 43.91 27.59 21.20
C GLY A 37 42.98 26.41 20.99
N VAL A 38 41.86 26.58 20.27
CA VAL A 38 41.35 25.52 19.38
C VAL A 38 40.73 26.19 18.15
N ASN A 39 41.16 25.73 16.97
CA ASN A 39 40.73 26.19 15.66
C ASN A 39 39.19 26.23 15.55
N GLY A 40 38.64 27.25 14.92
CA GLY A 40 37.20 27.47 14.70
C GLY A 40 36.57 26.43 13.74
N GLY A 41 36.72 25.16 14.06
CA GLY A 41 36.09 24.03 13.40
C GLY A 41 34.84 23.59 14.17
N VAL A 42 33.87 23.07 13.42
CA VAL A 42 32.69 22.40 13.96
C VAL A 42 33.17 21.28 14.89
N ALA A 43 32.56 21.15 16.08
CA ALA A 43 32.99 20.14 17.04
C ALA A 43 32.91 18.74 16.40
N PRO A 44 33.88 17.83 16.65
CA PRO A 44 33.89 16.50 16.04
C PRO A 44 32.61 15.68 16.27
N SER A 45 31.91 15.93 17.39
CA SER A 45 30.60 15.35 17.69
C SER A 45 29.51 15.86 16.75
N VAL A 46 29.56 17.13 16.35
CA VAL A 46 28.64 17.75 15.40
C VAL A 46 28.95 17.28 13.99
N GLU A 47 30.22 17.14 13.60
CA GLU A 47 30.58 16.53 12.30
C GLU A 47 30.16 15.06 12.21
N ALA A 48 30.29 14.31 13.31
CA ALA A 48 29.82 12.92 13.37
C ALA A 48 28.29 12.83 13.29
N PHE A 49 27.58 13.75 13.95
CA PHE A 49 26.13 13.86 13.88
C PHE A 49 25.67 14.23 12.46
N ASP A 50 26.31 15.20 11.82
CA ASP A 50 26.01 15.60 10.45
C ASP A 50 26.28 14.46 9.46
N LYS A 51 27.35 13.68 9.65
CA LYS A 51 27.59 12.47 8.84
C LYS A 51 26.52 11.40 9.04
N LEU A 52 26.04 11.23 10.27
CA LEU A 52 24.95 10.30 10.56
C LEU A 52 23.64 10.76 9.91
N MET A 53 23.30 12.04 10.08
CA MET A 53 22.09 12.66 9.57
C MET A 53 22.07 12.72 8.04
N ASN A 54 23.18 13.13 7.41
CA ASN A 54 23.28 13.28 5.96
C ASN A 54 23.67 11.97 5.23
N GLY A 55 24.08 10.95 5.98
CA GLY A 55 24.39 9.63 5.43
C GLY A 55 23.24 8.66 5.69
N MET A 56 23.41 7.87 6.74
CA MET A 56 22.55 6.72 7.02
C MET A 56 21.10 7.10 7.30
N VAL A 57 20.86 8.21 8.02
CA VAL A 57 19.50 8.67 8.34
C VAL A 57 18.84 9.33 7.12
N ALA A 58 19.56 10.11 6.31
CA ALA A 58 19.02 10.65 5.07
C ALA A 58 18.69 9.55 4.06
N GLU A 59 19.54 8.53 3.94
CA GLU A 59 19.28 7.37 3.10
C GLU A 59 18.11 6.54 3.63
N PHE A 60 18.05 6.32 4.95
CA PHE A 60 16.90 5.70 5.60
C PHE A 60 15.63 6.51 5.36
N LEU A 61 15.64 7.84 5.50
CA LEU A 61 14.48 8.71 5.28
C LEU A 61 14.08 8.80 3.81
N LYS A 62 15.03 8.67 2.88
CA LYS A 62 14.79 8.59 1.44
C LYS A 62 14.15 7.26 1.08
N ASN A 63 14.73 6.16 1.57
CA ASN A 63 14.18 4.81 1.38
C ASN A 63 12.85 4.65 2.13
N SER A 64 12.70 5.30 3.29
CA SER A 64 11.45 5.37 4.03
C SER A 64 10.49 6.39 3.44
N ARG A 65 10.87 7.30 2.54
CA ARG A 65 9.91 8.09 1.74
C ARG A 65 9.51 7.35 0.47
N ILE A 66 10.33 6.43 -0.02
CA ILE A 66 9.89 5.50 -1.04
C ILE A 66 8.92 4.49 -0.40
N LEU A 67 9.28 3.92 0.74
CA LEU A 67 8.42 2.97 1.46
C LEU A 67 7.24 3.66 2.16
N ALA A 68 7.43 4.78 2.86
CA ALA A 68 6.37 5.49 3.59
C ALA A 68 5.73 6.64 2.80
N GLY A 69 6.37 7.21 1.78
CA GLY A 69 5.68 8.07 0.83
C GLY A 69 4.80 7.26 -0.10
N ASP A 70 5.19 6.04 -0.49
CA ASP A 70 4.25 5.13 -1.15
C ASP A 70 3.22 4.56 -0.16
N VAL A 71 3.56 4.24 1.10
CA VAL A 71 2.55 3.80 2.08
C VAL A 71 1.59 4.94 2.50
N GLU A 72 2.02 6.20 2.55
CA GLU A 72 1.13 7.35 2.87
C GLU A 72 0.31 7.82 1.64
N THR A 73 0.74 7.50 0.41
CA THR A 73 -0.03 7.82 -0.82
C THR A 73 -1.10 6.77 -1.15
N HIS A 74 -1.13 5.60 -0.50
CA HIS A 74 -2.09 4.52 -0.81
C HIS A 74 -2.95 4.10 0.37
N GLU A 75 -2.92 4.88 1.45
CA GLU A 75 -3.88 4.76 2.54
C GLU A 75 -4.91 5.89 2.46
N TYR A 76 -6.18 5.59 2.71
CA TYR A 76 -7.27 6.59 2.80
C TYR A 76 -7.54 7.41 1.52
N GLN A 77 -7.23 6.87 0.34
CA GLN A 77 -7.58 7.55 -0.91
C GLN A 77 -9.10 7.51 -1.13
N GLU A 78 -9.70 8.65 -1.40
CA GLU A 78 -11.12 8.79 -1.71
C GLU A 78 -11.30 9.51 -3.06
N ASP A 79 -12.10 8.92 -3.95
CA ASP A 79 -12.49 9.51 -5.24
C ASP A 79 -11.29 9.90 -6.16
N ARG A 80 -10.20 9.11 -6.15
CA ARG A 80 -8.99 9.33 -6.99
C ARG A 80 -8.79 8.23 -8.03
N ASN A 81 -8.92 8.56 -9.30
CA ASN A 81 -8.79 7.60 -10.42
C ASN A 81 -7.50 7.76 -11.23
N ASP A 82 -6.61 8.65 -10.78
CA ASP A 82 -5.37 9.03 -11.46
C ASP A 82 -4.10 8.57 -10.72
N LEU A 83 -4.23 7.70 -9.73
CA LEU A 83 -3.09 7.21 -8.95
C LEU A 83 -2.23 6.28 -9.81
N MET A 84 -0.94 6.58 -9.90
CA MET A 84 0.01 5.80 -10.69
C MET A 84 1.35 5.70 -9.97
N ILE A 85 1.86 4.48 -9.85
CA ILE A 85 3.24 4.18 -9.47
C ILE A 85 3.99 3.82 -10.77
N PRO A 86 4.82 4.72 -11.32
CA PRO A 86 5.38 4.57 -12.66
C PRO A 86 6.53 3.56 -12.73
N GLU A 87 7.18 3.26 -11.61
CA GLU A 87 8.28 2.29 -11.55
C GLU A 87 8.25 1.56 -10.20
N THR A 88 8.37 0.23 -10.24
CA THR A 88 8.47 -0.63 -9.06
C THR A 88 9.68 -1.53 -9.17
N GLU A 89 10.25 -1.91 -8.02
CA GLU A 89 11.38 -2.82 -7.92
C GLU A 89 10.93 -4.21 -7.44
N LEU A 90 11.63 -5.25 -7.92
CA LEU A 90 11.28 -6.66 -7.70
C LEU A 90 11.20 -7.07 -6.22
N LYS A 91 11.92 -6.39 -5.33
CA LYS A 91 11.93 -6.64 -3.88
C LYS A 91 10.83 -5.91 -3.11
N GLN A 92 10.15 -4.95 -3.73
CA GLN A 92 9.13 -4.15 -3.06
C GLN A 92 7.86 -4.96 -2.84
N VAL A 93 7.09 -4.56 -1.84
CA VAL A 93 5.77 -5.09 -1.53
C VAL A 93 4.83 -3.90 -1.40
N ALA A 94 3.64 -3.98 -2.01
CA ALA A 94 2.64 -2.94 -1.90
C ALA A 94 1.54 -3.35 -0.92
N TYR A 95 1.15 -2.42 -0.06
CA TYR A 95 0.02 -2.56 0.85
C TYR A 95 -0.93 -1.39 0.62
N ILE A 96 -2.14 -1.68 0.15
CA ILE A 96 -3.16 -0.72 -0.22
C ILE A 96 -4.27 -0.86 0.82
N PHE A 97 -4.50 0.18 1.61
CA PHE A 97 -5.38 0.07 2.76
C PHE A 97 -6.41 1.18 2.83
N LYS A 98 -7.68 0.82 3.04
CA LYS A 98 -8.79 1.78 3.16
C LYS A 98 -8.91 2.77 1.99
N CYS A 99 -8.61 2.32 0.77
CA CYS A 99 -8.88 3.09 -0.44
C CYS A 99 -10.32 2.90 -0.90
N ASN A 100 -11.02 4.00 -1.16
CA ASN A 100 -12.42 4.00 -1.55
C ASN A 100 -12.63 4.73 -2.88
N LYS A 101 -13.43 4.15 -3.79
CA LYS A 101 -13.83 4.75 -5.07
C LYS A 101 -12.63 5.28 -5.89
N SER A 102 -11.54 4.54 -5.87
CA SER A 102 -10.26 4.98 -6.40
C SER A 102 -9.68 3.91 -7.32
N THR A 103 -8.79 4.31 -8.22
CA THR A 103 -8.07 3.41 -9.13
C THR A 103 -6.58 3.67 -9.03
N LEU A 104 -5.81 2.60 -8.84
CA LEU A 104 -4.35 2.62 -8.80
C LEU A 104 -3.77 1.84 -9.97
N GLN A 105 -2.84 2.45 -10.69
CA GLN A 105 -2.04 1.78 -11.69
C GLN A 105 -0.59 1.58 -11.22
N MET A 106 -0.11 0.34 -11.23
CA MET A 106 1.26 -0.01 -10.82
C MET A 106 2.04 -0.56 -12.01
N LYS A 107 3.12 0.12 -12.37
CA LYS A 107 4.00 -0.27 -13.48
C LYS A 107 5.25 -1.01 -13.00
N GLY A 108 5.73 -1.95 -13.81
CA GLY A 108 6.93 -2.74 -13.53
C GLY A 108 6.65 -4.12 -12.92
N LYS A 109 7.55 -4.58 -12.05
CA LYS A 109 7.47 -5.92 -11.47
C LYS A 109 7.76 -5.86 -9.98
N ILE A 110 6.76 -6.21 -9.18
CA ILE A 110 6.79 -6.14 -7.72
C ILE A 110 6.72 -7.54 -7.10
N ASN A 111 7.14 -7.70 -5.84
CA ASN A 111 7.13 -9.00 -5.17
C ASN A 111 5.70 -9.48 -4.89
N SER A 112 4.90 -8.65 -4.21
CA SER A 112 3.52 -8.95 -3.84
C SER A 112 2.71 -7.67 -3.63
N ILE A 113 1.39 -7.79 -3.69
CA ILE A 113 0.44 -6.69 -3.48
C ILE A 113 -0.65 -7.18 -2.52
N THR A 114 -0.99 -6.39 -1.52
CA THR A 114 -2.14 -6.64 -0.63
C THR A 114 -3.11 -5.47 -0.69
N ILE A 115 -4.39 -5.75 -0.93
CA ILE A 115 -5.51 -4.82 -0.87
C ILE A 115 -6.32 -5.18 0.37
N ASP A 116 -6.38 -4.28 1.34
CA ASP A 116 -7.08 -4.51 2.60
C ASP A 116 -8.08 -3.39 2.91
N ASN A 117 -9.27 -3.75 3.38
CA ASN A 117 -10.29 -2.79 3.80
C ASN A 117 -10.70 -1.74 2.74
N CYS A 118 -10.61 -2.06 1.45
CA CYS A 118 -10.94 -1.14 0.36
C CYS A 118 -12.38 -1.31 -0.14
N ASN A 119 -12.97 -0.25 -0.70
CA ASN A 119 -14.34 -0.27 -1.25
C ASN A 119 -14.39 0.38 -2.64
N LYS A 120 -14.95 -0.28 -3.65
CA LYS A 120 -15.02 0.26 -5.04
C LYS A 120 -13.64 0.67 -5.55
N PHE A 121 -12.65 -0.21 -5.36
CA PHE A 121 -11.26 0.08 -5.67
C PHE A 121 -10.79 -0.73 -6.88
N GLY A 122 -10.10 -0.06 -7.80
CA GLY A 122 -9.48 -0.65 -8.97
C GLY A 122 -7.97 -0.74 -8.83
N LEU A 123 -7.39 -1.90 -9.12
CA LEU A 123 -5.95 -2.09 -9.26
C LEU A 123 -5.63 -2.56 -10.68
N VAL A 124 -4.75 -1.84 -11.38
CA VAL A 124 -4.14 -2.29 -12.63
C VAL A 124 -2.66 -2.48 -12.37
N PHE A 125 -2.11 -3.66 -12.64
CA PHE A 125 -0.68 -3.89 -12.44
C PHE A 125 -0.04 -4.69 -13.58
N ASP A 126 1.26 -4.50 -13.78
CA ASP A 126 2.01 -5.20 -14.82
C ASP A 126 2.37 -6.63 -14.39
N ASN A 127 3.32 -6.80 -13.45
CA ASN A 127 3.77 -8.14 -13.04
C ASN A 127 3.93 -8.27 -11.51
N VAL A 128 3.56 -9.45 -10.99
CA VAL A 128 3.76 -9.83 -9.59
C VAL A 128 4.56 -11.13 -9.52
N VAL A 129 5.57 -11.18 -8.66
CA VAL A 129 6.42 -12.38 -8.48
C VAL A 129 5.70 -13.47 -7.68
N GLY A 130 5.03 -13.08 -6.60
CA GLY A 130 4.38 -13.98 -5.66
C GLY A 130 2.87 -13.95 -5.80
N ILE A 131 2.22 -13.10 -5.00
CA ILE A 131 0.78 -13.14 -4.79
C ILE A 131 0.17 -11.74 -4.79
N VAL A 132 -1.07 -11.65 -5.25
CA VAL A 132 -1.97 -10.52 -4.96
C VAL A 132 -3.02 -10.99 -3.96
N GLU A 133 -3.17 -10.30 -2.84
CA GLU A 133 -4.15 -10.63 -1.81
C GLU A 133 -5.21 -9.55 -1.70
N VAL A 134 -6.47 -9.94 -1.62
CA VAL A 134 -7.62 -9.06 -1.37
C VAL A 134 -8.29 -9.49 -0.09
N ILE A 135 -8.33 -8.60 0.90
CA ILE A 135 -8.77 -8.92 2.26
C ILE A 135 -9.78 -7.87 2.73
N ASN A 136 -10.85 -8.30 3.41
CA ASN A 136 -11.83 -7.43 4.07
C ASN A 136 -12.40 -6.31 3.19
N SER A 137 -12.55 -6.55 1.88
CA SER A 137 -12.82 -5.51 0.90
C SER A 137 -14.18 -5.69 0.22
N LYS A 138 -14.63 -4.68 -0.54
CA LYS A 138 -15.88 -4.75 -1.30
C LYS A 138 -15.78 -4.06 -2.65
N ASP A 139 -16.42 -4.62 -3.68
CA ASP A 139 -16.46 -4.08 -5.05
C ASP A 139 -15.05 -3.83 -5.62
N ILE A 140 -14.19 -4.84 -5.58
CA ILE A 140 -12.79 -4.74 -6.04
C ILE A 140 -12.68 -5.15 -7.51
N ARG A 141 -11.87 -4.41 -8.28
CA ARG A 141 -11.50 -4.78 -9.65
C ARG A 141 -9.98 -4.88 -9.75
N ILE A 142 -9.50 -6.01 -10.24
CA ILE A 142 -8.07 -6.24 -10.46
C ILE A 142 -7.86 -6.53 -11.93
N GLN A 143 -6.91 -5.85 -12.57
CA GLN A 143 -6.47 -6.14 -13.93
C GLN A 143 -4.97 -6.37 -13.96
N VAL A 144 -4.57 -7.55 -14.43
CA VAL A 144 -3.17 -7.86 -14.68
C VAL A 144 -2.86 -7.63 -16.16
N MET A 145 -1.77 -6.93 -16.46
CA MET A 145 -1.30 -6.69 -17.83
C MET A 145 -0.22 -7.70 -18.27
N GLY A 146 0.54 -8.23 -17.32
CA GLY A 146 1.59 -9.25 -17.52
C GLY A 146 1.26 -10.52 -16.74
N ARG A 147 2.17 -11.01 -15.89
CA ARG A 147 1.99 -12.29 -15.17
C ARG A 147 1.75 -12.12 -13.67
N VAL A 148 0.90 -12.98 -13.12
CA VAL A 148 0.68 -13.18 -11.67
C VAL A 148 0.45 -14.67 -11.40
N PRO A 149 1.20 -15.31 -10.47
CA PRO A 149 1.01 -16.73 -10.16
C PRO A 149 -0.27 -17.04 -9.37
N THR A 150 -0.58 -16.21 -8.38
CA THR A 150 -1.69 -16.47 -7.45
C THR A 150 -2.41 -15.20 -7.08
N ILE A 151 -3.73 -15.26 -7.04
CA ILE A 151 -4.59 -14.22 -6.47
C ILE A 151 -5.43 -14.85 -5.35
N SER A 152 -5.33 -14.30 -4.14
CA SER A 152 -6.08 -14.74 -2.97
C SER A 152 -7.17 -13.73 -2.63
N ILE A 153 -8.40 -14.21 -2.42
CA ILE A 153 -9.57 -13.41 -2.07
C ILE A 153 -10.11 -13.90 -0.72
N ASN A 154 -10.10 -13.05 0.29
CA ASN A 154 -10.50 -13.39 1.65
C ASN A 154 -11.46 -12.34 2.22
N LYS A 155 -12.57 -12.78 2.82
CA LYS A 155 -13.55 -11.87 3.45
C LYS A 155 -13.95 -10.69 2.55
N THR A 156 -14.14 -10.95 1.27
CA THR A 156 -14.39 -9.91 0.26
C THR A 156 -15.69 -10.19 -0.50
N GLU A 157 -16.50 -9.15 -0.71
CA GLU A 157 -17.77 -9.22 -1.44
C GLU A 157 -17.63 -8.41 -2.74
N GLY A 158 -17.81 -9.05 -3.90
CA GLY A 158 -17.63 -8.39 -5.20
C GLY A 158 -16.15 -8.25 -5.54
N CYS A 159 -15.61 -9.18 -6.33
CA CYS A 159 -14.23 -9.14 -6.79
C CYS A 159 -14.13 -9.62 -8.24
N HIS A 160 -13.78 -8.72 -9.15
CA HIS A 160 -13.62 -9.02 -10.58
C HIS A 160 -12.14 -9.01 -10.95
N ILE A 161 -11.63 -10.14 -11.44
CA ILE A 161 -10.24 -10.32 -11.83
C ILE A 161 -10.17 -10.42 -13.35
N TYR A 162 -9.55 -9.45 -14.00
CA TYR A 162 -9.27 -9.41 -15.43
C TYR A 162 -7.86 -9.96 -15.67
N LEU A 163 -7.80 -11.15 -16.26
CA LEU A 163 -6.55 -11.82 -16.60
C LEU A 163 -5.97 -11.28 -17.91
N SER A 164 -4.65 -11.37 -18.06
CA SER A 164 -3.97 -11.21 -19.34
C SER A 164 -3.81 -12.57 -20.02
N ASP A 165 -3.42 -12.57 -21.30
CA ASP A 165 -3.01 -13.79 -22.00
C ASP A 165 -1.80 -14.49 -21.32
N ASP A 166 -0.98 -13.72 -20.59
CA ASP A 166 0.21 -14.20 -19.86
C ASP A 166 -0.09 -14.72 -18.44
N ALA A 167 -1.34 -14.59 -17.97
CA ALA A 167 -1.78 -14.96 -16.62
C ALA A 167 -2.92 -15.99 -16.63
N LEU A 168 -3.13 -16.70 -17.74
CA LEU A 168 -4.13 -17.77 -17.83
C LEU A 168 -3.85 -18.96 -16.90
N ASP A 169 -2.61 -19.11 -16.43
CA ASP A 169 -2.18 -20.11 -15.45
C ASP A 169 -2.31 -19.61 -13.99
N CYS A 170 -2.87 -18.43 -13.77
CA CYS A 170 -3.06 -17.87 -12.42
C CYS A 170 -4.00 -18.73 -11.58
N GLU A 171 -3.55 -19.10 -10.38
CA GLU A 171 -4.38 -19.77 -9.38
C GLU A 171 -5.20 -18.75 -8.59
N VAL A 172 -6.51 -18.98 -8.45
CA VAL A 172 -7.37 -18.16 -7.59
C VAL A 172 -7.74 -18.96 -6.34
N VAL A 173 -7.37 -18.43 -5.18
CA VAL A 173 -7.69 -19.01 -3.87
C VAL A 173 -8.73 -18.13 -3.20
N SER A 174 -9.84 -18.71 -2.76
CA SER A 174 -10.94 -17.95 -2.14
C SER A 174 -11.30 -18.49 -0.76
N ALA A 175 -11.59 -17.58 0.18
CA ALA A 175 -12.11 -17.92 1.50
C ALA A 175 -13.12 -16.86 1.98
N THR A 176 -14.26 -17.31 2.51
CA THR A 176 -15.28 -16.41 3.11
C THR A 176 -15.63 -15.22 2.20
N SER A 177 -15.73 -15.43 0.90
CA SER A 177 -15.89 -14.37 -0.11
C SER A 177 -17.03 -14.71 -1.05
N SER A 178 -17.65 -13.70 -1.65
CA SER A 178 -18.82 -13.84 -2.52
C SER A 178 -18.77 -12.89 -3.73
N GLU A 179 -19.58 -13.16 -4.75
CA GLU A 179 -19.66 -12.35 -5.99
C GLU A 179 -18.29 -12.19 -6.67
N MET A 180 -17.57 -13.32 -6.79
CA MET A 180 -16.25 -13.38 -7.39
C MET A 180 -16.33 -13.81 -8.86
N ASN A 181 -15.67 -13.08 -9.74
CA ASN A 181 -15.69 -13.33 -11.18
C ASN A 181 -14.28 -13.26 -11.76
N ILE A 182 -13.93 -14.25 -12.57
CA ILE A 182 -12.70 -14.27 -13.36
C ILE A 182 -13.07 -13.93 -14.80
N LEU A 183 -12.46 -12.88 -15.34
CA LEU A 183 -12.62 -12.39 -16.69
C LEU A 183 -11.41 -12.84 -17.50
N VAL A 184 -11.66 -13.76 -18.43
CA VAL A 184 -10.65 -14.36 -19.30
C VAL A 184 -10.69 -13.66 -20.66
N PRO A 185 -9.55 -13.18 -21.19
CA PRO A 185 -9.51 -12.51 -22.48
C PRO A 185 -9.89 -13.49 -23.61
N GLN A 186 -10.79 -13.05 -24.50
CA GLN A 186 -11.24 -13.81 -25.67
C GLN A 186 -11.64 -12.84 -26.80
N ASP A 187 -11.02 -12.98 -27.98
CA ASP A 187 -11.38 -12.25 -29.21
C ASP A 187 -11.44 -10.70 -29.07
N GLY A 188 -10.58 -10.13 -28.21
CA GLY A 188 -10.52 -8.69 -27.96
C GLY A 188 -11.56 -8.16 -26.95
N ASP A 189 -12.32 -9.07 -26.32
CA ASP A 189 -13.20 -8.80 -25.19
C ASP A 189 -12.85 -9.76 -24.02
N TYR A 190 -13.68 -9.78 -22.97
CA TYR A 190 -13.56 -10.70 -21.86
C TYR A 190 -14.78 -11.61 -21.75
N ARG A 191 -14.53 -12.89 -21.49
CA ARG A 191 -15.55 -13.83 -21.05
C ARG A 191 -15.51 -13.96 -19.54
N GLU A 192 -16.66 -13.76 -18.91
CA GLU A 192 -16.81 -13.78 -17.45
C GLU A 192 -17.16 -15.19 -16.94
N PHE A 193 -16.48 -15.62 -15.87
CA PHE A 193 -16.67 -16.90 -15.22
C PHE A 193 -16.83 -16.70 -13.71
N PRO A 194 -18.00 -17.05 -13.12
CA PRO A 194 -18.19 -16.95 -11.68
C PRO A 194 -17.39 -18.02 -10.93
N VAL A 195 -16.78 -17.64 -9.81
CA VAL A 195 -16.07 -18.57 -8.92
C VAL A 195 -17.07 -19.23 -7.96
N PRO A 196 -17.06 -20.56 -7.79
CA PRO A 196 -17.87 -21.25 -6.80
C PRO A 196 -17.63 -20.77 -5.37
N GLU A 197 -18.70 -20.31 -4.73
CA GLU A 197 -18.70 -19.82 -3.34
C GLU A 197 -19.46 -20.76 -2.38
N GLN A 198 -20.19 -21.75 -2.90
CA GLN A 198 -20.88 -22.77 -2.11
C GLN A 198 -20.28 -24.16 -2.36
N PHE A 199 -20.16 -24.94 -1.28
CA PHE A 199 -19.57 -26.27 -1.32
C PHE A 199 -20.48 -27.29 -0.63
N LYS A 200 -20.67 -28.44 -1.29
CA LYS A 200 -21.39 -29.57 -0.72
C LYS A 200 -20.37 -30.54 -0.13
N THR A 201 -20.55 -30.88 1.14
CA THR A 201 -19.73 -31.89 1.82
C THR A 201 -20.59 -33.07 2.23
N PHE A 202 -20.15 -34.29 1.90
CA PHE A 202 -20.85 -35.52 2.24
C PHE A 202 -19.87 -36.63 2.64
N TRP A 203 -20.38 -37.64 3.34
CA TRP A 203 -19.63 -38.83 3.74
C TRP A 203 -19.73 -39.90 2.65
N ASP A 204 -18.61 -40.38 2.11
CA ASP A 204 -18.58 -41.37 1.04
C ASP A 204 -18.57 -42.84 1.53
N GLY A 205 -18.64 -43.05 2.84
CA GLY A 205 -18.41 -44.34 3.48
C GLY A 205 -17.04 -44.48 4.15
N SER A 206 -16.09 -43.59 3.84
CA SER A 206 -14.70 -43.64 4.31
C SER A 206 -14.11 -42.29 4.75
N LYS A 207 -14.50 -41.20 4.08
CA LYS A 207 -14.00 -39.85 4.33
C LYS A 207 -15.06 -38.80 3.99
N LEU A 208 -14.78 -37.58 4.41
CA LEU A 208 -15.50 -36.41 3.90
C LEU A 208 -14.98 -36.08 2.50
N VAL A 209 -15.91 -35.89 1.57
CA VAL A 209 -15.65 -35.42 0.21
C VAL A 209 -16.37 -34.10 0.03
N THR A 210 -15.67 -33.11 -0.51
CA THR A 210 -16.20 -31.77 -0.76
C THR A 210 -16.10 -31.46 -2.24
N GLU A 211 -17.21 -30.99 -2.80
CA GLU A 211 -17.32 -30.57 -4.20
C GLU A 211 -17.95 -29.17 -4.27
N PRO A 212 -17.55 -28.32 -5.23
CA PRO A 212 -18.27 -27.08 -5.52
C PRO A 212 -19.73 -27.40 -5.86
N ALA A 213 -20.68 -26.64 -5.31
CA ALA A 213 -22.06 -26.71 -5.76
C ALA A 213 -22.15 -26.14 -7.19
N GLU A 214 -22.92 -26.79 -8.07
CA GLU A 214 -23.08 -26.33 -9.45
C GLU A 214 -23.61 -24.89 -9.48
N ILE A 215 -22.80 -23.98 -10.01
CA ILE A 215 -23.28 -22.67 -10.44
C ILE A 215 -23.79 -22.89 -11.87
N MET A 216 -25.10 -22.75 -12.07
CA MET A 216 -25.65 -22.65 -13.42
C MET A 216 -25.14 -21.33 -14.03
N ALA A 217 -24.14 -21.44 -14.90
CA ALA A 217 -23.65 -20.34 -15.73
C ALA A 217 -24.51 -20.16 -16.99
#